data_AF-A0A439TXJ0-F1
#
_entry.id   AF-A0A439TXJ0-F1
#
_cell.length_a   1.000
_cell.length_b   1.000
_cell.length_c   1.000
_cell.angle_alpha   90.00
_cell.angle_beta   90.00
_cell.angle_gamma   90.00
#
_symmetry.space_group_name_H-M   'P 1'
#
loop_
_entity.id
_entity.type
_entity.pdbx_description
1 polymer ?
#
loop_
_entity_poly.entity_id
_entity_poly.type
_entity_poly.pdbx_seq_one_letter_code
_entity_poly.pdbx_strand_id
1 'polypeptide(L)'
;MLLTVWTSPASFRPNVCPSSWPGYSCAIQEASSPRAHANHLLFEKFDGLEQTITLSSRNRQDAADRMIAEGALARGAEVVLFDETTPIYRGEDGRRDDYAQTLATAVFALFPDRVEWRVHATPEERNAL
;
A
#
# COMPACT_ATOMS: atom_id res chain seq x y z
N MET A 1 -1.27 -2.89 9.76
CA MET A 1 -1.50 -1.80 8.78
C MET A 1 -1.16 -2.29 7.37
N LEU A 2 -1.81 -1.81 6.29
CA LEU A 2 -1.46 -2.16 4.91
C LEU A 2 -1.34 -0.89 4.05
N LEU A 3 -0.24 -0.77 3.30
CA LEU A 3 -0.09 0.12 2.14
C LEU A 3 0.51 -0.75 1.04
N THR A 4 -0.13 -0.79 -0.12
CA THR A 4 0.42 -1.51 -1.27
C THR A 4 1.02 -0.51 -2.23
N VAL A 5 2.25 -0.75 -2.67
CA VAL A 5 2.94 0.07 -3.67
C VAL A 5 3.29 -0.79 -4.87
N TRP A 6 2.94 -0.32 -6.05
CA TRP A 6 3.20 -0.98 -7.31
C TRP A 6 4.29 -0.23 -8.08
N THR A 7 5.27 -0.94 -8.64
CA THR A 7 6.48 -0.31 -9.21
C THR A 7 6.72 -0.60 -10.69
N SER A 8 5.90 -1.42 -11.35
CA SER A 8 6.11 -1.82 -12.75
C SER A 8 4.79 -2.06 -13.48
N PRO A 9 4.72 -1.90 -14.82
CA PRO A 9 3.58 -2.32 -15.59
C PRO A 9 3.53 -3.85 -15.58
N ALA A 10 2.75 -4.39 -14.68
CA ALA A 10 2.38 -5.78 -14.67
C ALA A 10 0.86 -5.79 -14.58
N SER A 11 0.24 -6.72 -15.28
CA SER A 11 -1.20 -6.96 -15.33
C SER A 11 -1.70 -7.54 -14.00
N PHE A 12 -1.38 -6.85 -12.90
CA PHE A 12 -1.89 -7.12 -11.58
C PHE A 12 -3.24 -6.44 -11.46
N ARG A 13 -4.25 -7.25 -11.13
CA ARG A 13 -5.63 -6.84 -10.95
C ARG A 13 -5.88 -6.80 -9.44
N PRO A 14 -5.60 -5.68 -8.74
CA PRO A 14 -5.92 -5.61 -7.32
C PRO A 14 -7.44 -5.67 -7.17
N ASN A 15 -7.94 -6.81 -6.71
CA ASN A 15 -9.33 -6.95 -6.30
C ASN A 15 -9.47 -6.29 -4.93
N VAL A 16 -9.95 -5.05 -4.87
CA VAL A 16 -10.48 -4.51 -3.62
C VAL A 16 -11.92 -5.02 -3.50
N CYS A 17 -12.06 -6.21 -2.95
CA CYS A 17 -13.35 -6.75 -2.54
C CYS A 17 -13.45 -6.62 -1.02
N PRO A 18 -14.32 -5.76 -0.48
CA PRO A 18 -14.78 -5.97 0.89
C PRO A 18 -15.48 -7.34 0.90
N SER A 19 -15.23 -8.20 1.89
CA SER A 19 -15.84 -9.54 1.94
C SER A 19 -17.01 -9.61 2.93
N SER A 20 -18.02 -10.44 2.61
CA SER A 20 -19.19 -10.94 3.42
C SER A 20 -20.67 -10.47 3.25
N TRP A 21 -21.16 -9.87 2.16
CA TRP A 21 -22.57 -9.52 1.90
C TRP A 21 -22.92 -9.57 0.39
N PRO A 22 -24.10 -10.08 -0.03
CA PRO A 22 -24.47 -10.06 -1.44
C PRO A 22 -24.67 -8.61 -1.93
N GLY A 23 -23.84 -8.17 -2.91
CA GLY A 23 -23.87 -6.80 -3.45
C GLY A 23 -22.50 -6.18 -3.84
N TYR A 24 -21.42 -6.96 -3.88
CA TYR A 24 -20.08 -6.40 -4.11
C TYR A 24 -19.86 -5.83 -5.51
N SER A 25 -19.48 -4.56 -5.54
CA SER A 25 -18.94 -3.89 -6.72
C SER A 25 -17.42 -4.13 -6.80
N CYS A 26 -16.98 -5.01 -7.69
CA CYS A 26 -15.55 -5.26 -7.91
C CYS A 26 -14.98 -4.27 -8.93
N ALA A 27 -13.85 -3.63 -8.61
CA ALA A 27 -13.09 -2.81 -9.55
C ALA A 27 -11.79 -3.50 -9.88
N ILE A 28 -11.48 -3.57 -11.17
CA ILE A 28 -10.19 -4.03 -11.64
C ILE A 28 -9.64 -2.92 -12.51
N GLN A 29 -8.48 -2.40 -12.15
CA GLN A 29 -7.74 -1.46 -12.97
C GLN A 29 -6.32 -1.97 -13.13
N GLU A 30 -5.86 -2.07 -14.38
CA GLU A 30 -4.48 -2.37 -14.69
C GLU A 30 -3.59 -1.21 -14.22
N ALA A 31 -2.47 -1.54 -13.56
CA ALA A 31 -1.50 -0.56 -13.10
C ALA A 31 -0.45 -0.33 -14.21
N SER A 32 -0.73 0.64 -15.09
CA SER A 32 0.18 1.04 -16.18
C SER A 32 1.34 1.94 -15.72
N SER A 33 1.24 2.50 -14.51
CA SER A 33 2.26 3.31 -13.85
C SER A 33 2.40 2.87 -12.39
N PRO A 34 3.45 3.29 -11.68
CA PRO A 34 3.53 3.09 -10.26
C PRO A 34 2.37 3.77 -9.52
N ARG A 35 1.85 3.10 -8.48
CA ARG A 35 0.66 3.53 -7.73
C ARG A 35 0.73 3.06 -6.28
N ALA A 36 0.07 3.78 -5.38
CA ALA A 36 -0.15 3.36 -4.02
C ALA A 36 -1.63 3.13 -3.72
N HIS A 37 -1.93 2.28 -2.75
CA HIS A 37 -3.29 2.09 -2.22
C HIS A 37 -3.26 1.89 -0.71
N ALA A 38 -3.88 2.82 0.02
CA ALA A 38 -4.12 2.75 1.46
C ALA A 38 -5.39 1.92 1.78
N ASN A 39 -6.12 2.20 2.85
CA ASN A 39 -7.21 1.35 3.34
C ASN A 39 -8.62 1.83 2.91
N HIS A 40 -8.74 2.66 1.87
CA HIS A 40 -10.02 3.22 1.42
C HIS A 40 -10.20 3.07 -0.10
N LEU A 41 -11.42 3.25 -0.59
CA LEU A 41 -11.74 3.09 -2.01
C LEU A 41 -11.25 4.32 -2.80
N LEU A 42 -10.47 4.08 -3.88
CA LEU A 42 -9.86 5.13 -4.69
C LEU A 42 -10.44 5.28 -6.11
N PHE A 43 -11.21 4.30 -6.58
CA PHE A 43 -11.67 4.32 -7.97
C PHE A 43 -12.97 5.10 -8.11
N GLU A 44 -13.05 5.94 -9.15
CA GLU A 44 -14.18 6.84 -9.44
C GLU A 44 -15.54 6.12 -9.43
N LYS A 45 -15.58 4.86 -9.89
CA LYS A 45 -16.77 4.00 -9.84
C LYS A 45 -17.31 3.73 -8.43
N PHE A 46 -16.60 4.16 -7.38
CA PHE A 46 -16.99 4.08 -5.99
C PHE A 46 -17.28 5.45 -5.36
N ASP A 47 -17.18 6.56 -6.09
CA ASP A 47 -17.35 7.92 -5.54
C ASP A 47 -18.74 8.14 -4.92
N GLY A 48 -19.75 7.40 -5.38
CA GLY A 48 -21.11 7.43 -4.82
C GLY A 48 -21.33 6.51 -3.61
N LEU A 49 -20.32 5.76 -3.16
CA LEU A 49 -20.42 4.89 -2.00
C LEU A 49 -19.97 5.61 -0.73
N GLU A 50 -20.79 5.55 0.31
CA GLU A 50 -20.42 6.08 1.62
C GLU A 50 -19.28 5.26 2.22
N GLN A 51 -18.23 5.95 2.69
CA GLN A 51 -17.09 5.34 3.36
C GLN A 51 -16.52 6.29 4.43
N THR A 52 -16.11 5.73 5.56
CA THR A 52 -15.36 6.47 6.58
C THR A 52 -13.87 6.33 6.29
N ILE A 53 -13.25 7.40 5.80
CA ILE A 53 -11.81 7.43 5.51
C ILE A 53 -11.09 7.98 6.74
N THR A 54 -10.27 7.16 7.40
CA THR A 54 -9.48 7.65 8.54
C THR A 54 -8.43 8.66 8.06
N LEU A 55 -8.11 9.64 8.92
CA LEU A 55 -7.04 10.61 8.64
C LEU A 55 -5.71 9.91 8.32
N SER A 56 -5.37 8.86 9.07
CA SER A 56 -4.17 8.06 8.83
C SER A 56 -4.17 7.32 7.48
N SER A 57 -5.33 6.92 6.96
CA SER A 57 -5.39 6.34 5.62
C SER A 57 -5.22 7.38 4.53
N ARG A 58 -5.81 8.58 4.69
CA ARG A 58 -5.66 9.68 3.73
C ARG A 58 -4.22 10.15 3.66
N ASN A 59 -3.61 10.45 4.81
CA ASN A 59 -2.25 10.96 4.87
C ASN A 59 -1.22 10.00 4.25
N ARG A 60 -1.39 8.68 4.45
CA ARG A 60 -0.51 7.67 3.84
C ARG A 60 -0.68 7.59 2.33
N GLN A 61 -1.91 7.74 1.83
CA GLN A 61 -2.17 7.77 0.39
C GLN A 61 -1.49 9.00 -0.25
N ASP A 62 -1.74 10.19 0.31
CA ASP A 62 -1.19 11.44 -0.20
C ASP A 62 0.35 11.44 -0.15
N ALA A 63 0.94 10.93 0.94
CA ALA A 63 2.39 10.81 1.08
C ALA A 63 2.98 9.83 0.04
N ALA A 64 2.40 8.66 -0.12
CA ALA A 64 2.88 7.66 -1.07
C ALA A 64 2.77 8.16 -2.52
N ASP A 65 1.63 8.77 -2.89
CA ASP A 65 1.42 9.33 -4.22
C ASP A 65 2.42 10.45 -4.53
N ARG A 66 2.69 11.33 -3.55
CA ARG A 66 3.73 12.36 -3.66
C ARG A 66 5.12 11.75 -3.90
N MET A 67 5.53 10.78 -3.07
CA MET A 67 6.84 10.13 -3.20
C MET A 67 6.99 9.40 -4.54
N ILE A 68 5.92 8.78 -5.04
CA ILE A 68 5.89 8.15 -6.36
C ILE A 68 6.08 9.19 -7.46
N ALA A 69 5.35 10.31 -7.39
CA ALA A 69 5.47 11.41 -8.35
C ALA A 69 6.88 12.04 -8.36
N GLU A 70 7.54 12.08 -7.19
CA GLU A 70 8.92 12.53 -7.02
C GLU A 70 9.97 11.47 -7.48
N GLY A 71 9.53 10.30 -7.95
CA GLY A 71 10.41 9.26 -8.48
C GLY A 71 11.11 8.43 -7.39
N ALA A 72 10.62 8.43 -6.16
CA ALA A 72 11.26 7.74 -5.03
C ALA A 72 11.48 6.24 -5.30
N LEU A 73 10.62 5.61 -6.10
CA LEU A 73 10.68 4.19 -6.44
C LEU A 73 11.89 3.79 -7.28
N ALA A 74 12.60 4.74 -7.90
CA ALA A 74 13.87 4.47 -8.56
C ALA A 74 14.93 3.89 -7.59
N ARG A 75 14.72 4.09 -6.27
CA ARG A 75 15.58 3.59 -5.19
C ARG A 75 15.04 2.32 -4.52
N GLY A 76 13.92 1.76 -4.99
CA GLY A 76 13.23 0.60 -4.42
C GLY A 76 11.92 0.96 -3.71
N ALA A 77 11.03 -0.03 -3.60
CA ALA A 77 9.71 0.13 -2.95
C ALA A 77 9.85 0.44 -1.45
N GLU A 78 10.92 -0.06 -0.83
CA GLU A 78 11.26 0.11 0.57
C GLU A 78 11.43 1.59 0.95
N VAL A 79 11.81 2.47 0.02
CA VAL A 79 11.90 3.92 0.29
C VAL A 79 10.54 4.53 0.64
N VAL A 80 9.48 4.07 -0.01
CA VAL A 80 8.10 4.52 0.29
C VAL A 80 7.56 3.76 1.50
N LEU A 81 7.74 2.44 1.53
CA LEU A 81 7.17 1.57 2.56
C LEU A 81 7.77 1.78 3.95
N PHE A 82 8.96 2.38 4.05
CA PHE A 82 9.63 2.74 5.30
C PHE A 82 9.62 4.24 5.59
N ASP A 83 8.75 5.04 4.95
CA ASP A 83 8.60 6.45 5.33
C ASP A 83 7.96 6.59 6.72
N GLU A 84 8.66 7.30 7.61
CA GLU A 84 8.21 7.62 8.96
C GLU A 84 7.74 9.09 9.10
N THR A 85 7.97 9.92 8.07
CA THR A 85 7.64 11.36 8.12
C THR A 85 6.12 11.58 8.13
N THR A 86 5.40 10.79 7.35
CA THR A 86 3.92 10.73 7.35
C THR A 86 3.51 9.27 7.50
N PRO A 87 3.63 8.69 8.72
CA PRO A 87 4.13 7.33 8.89
C PRO A 87 3.36 6.30 8.07
N ILE A 88 3.97 5.93 6.94
CA ILE A 88 3.64 4.77 6.12
C ILE A 88 4.19 3.52 6.80
N TYR A 89 5.37 3.60 7.40
CA TYR A 89 5.81 2.64 8.39
C TYR A 89 5.42 3.13 9.78
N ARG A 90 4.89 2.22 10.60
CA ARG A 90 4.55 2.47 12.01
C ARG A 90 5.26 1.46 12.87
N GLY A 91 6.27 1.93 13.60
CA GLY A 91 6.96 1.15 14.62
C GLY A 91 6.12 0.97 15.88
N GLU A 92 6.74 0.40 16.91
CA GLU A 92 6.12 0.15 18.24
C GLU A 92 6.04 1.40 19.13
N ASP A 93 6.28 2.60 18.59
CA ASP A 93 6.23 3.82 19.37
C ASP A 93 4.78 4.16 19.75
N GLY A 94 4.38 3.71 20.95
CA GLY A 94 3.04 3.85 21.55
C GLY A 94 2.59 5.29 21.89
N ARG A 95 2.93 6.27 21.05
CA ARG A 95 2.61 7.69 21.20
C ARG A 95 1.79 8.27 20.03
N ARG A 96 1.03 7.45 19.31
CA ARG A 96 0.15 7.93 18.23
C ARG A 96 -1.31 7.53 18.47
N ASP A 97 -2.22 8.26 17.83
CA ASP A 97 -3.67 8.26 18.08
C ASP A 97 -4.41 6.99 17.65
N ASP A 98 -3.72 6.08 16.94
CA ASP A 98 -4.22 4.79 16.55
C ASP A 98 -3.32 3.65 17.07
N TYR A 99 -3.95 2.53 17.43
CA TYR A 99 -3.27 1.33 17.94
C TYR A 99 -2.61 0.51 16.81
N ALA A 100 -2.44 1.07 15.61
CA ALA A 100 -2.10 0.30 14.42
C ALA A 100 -0.59 0.33 14.15
N GLN A 101 0.05 -0.82 14.29
CA GLN A 101 1.47 -1.04 13.95
C GLN A 101 1.63 -1.70 12.57
N THR A 102 2.77 -1.47 11.92
CA THR A 102 3.24 -2.28 10.80
C THR A 102 3.90 -3.54 11.36
N LEU A 103 3.26 -4.71 11.16
CA LEU A 103 3.77 -5.99 11.66
C LEU A 103 4.83 -6.60 10.75
N ALA A 104 4.75 -6.31 9.46
CA ALA A 104 5.68 -6.77 8.43
C ALA A 104 5.51 -5.92 7.18
N THR A 105 6.58 -5.79 6.41
CA THR A 105 6.56 -5.23 5.06
C THR A 105 7.01 -6.29 4.06
N ALA A 106 6.14 -6.63 3.11
CA ALA A 106 6.44 -7.58 2.06
C ALA A 106 6.66 -6.86 0.73
N VAL A 107 7.75 -7.17 0.03
CA VAL A 107 8.04 -6.67 -1.31
C VAL A 107 8.04 -7.85 -2.28
N PHE A 108 7.20 -7.78 -3.29
CA PHE A 108 7.09 -8.80 -4.34
C PHE A 108 7.64 -8.26 -5.66
N ALA A 109 8.52 -9.02 -6.29
CA ALA A 109 8.91 -8.82 -7.67
C ALA A 109 8.25 -9.90 -8.53
N LEU A 110 7.36 -9.47 -9.42
CA LEU A 110 6.65 -10.37 -10.33
C LEU A 110 7.40 -10.47 -11.65
N PHE A 111 7.67 -11.69 -12.08
CA PHE A 111 8.22 -12.03 -13.39
C PHE A 111 7.22 -12.92 -14.15
N PRO A 112 7.39 -13.12 -15.47
CA PRO A 112 6.48 -13.97 -16.24
C PRO A 112 6.39 -15.42 -15.75
N ASP A 113 7.45 -15.95 -15.14
CA ASP A 113 7.60 -17.36 -14.76
C ASP A 113 7.77 -17.61 -13.26
N ARG A 114 7.97 -16.55 -12.47
CA ARG A 114 8.22 -16.67 -11.02
C ARG A 114 7.78 -15.42 -10.26
N VAL A 115 7.66 -15.60 -8.96
CA VAL A 115 7.53 -14.51 -7.99
C VAL A 115 8.71 -14.59 -7.04
N GLU A 116 9.46 -13.50 -6.95
CA GLU A 116 10.44 -13.31 -5.89
C GLU A 116 9.80 -12.43 -4.81
N TRP A 117 10.08 -12.74 -3.56
CA TRP A 117 9.53 -11.97 -2.44
C TRP A 117 10.57 -11.84 -1.33
N ARG A 118 10.43 -10.76 -0.57
CA ARG A 118 11.21 -10.48 0.64
C ARG A 118 10.26 -9.96 1.70
N VAL A 119 10.40 -10.43 2.94
CA VAL A 119 9.68 -9.87 4.09
C VAL A 119 10.66 -9.19 5.03
N HIS A 120 10.31 -7.99 5.46
CA HIS A 120 11.03 -7.20 6.45
C HIS A 120 10.18 -7.13 7.72
N ALA A 121 10.78 -7.37 8.88
CA ALA A 121 10.10 -7.19 10.16
C ALA A 121 10.04 -5.69 10.51
N THR A 122 11.18 -5.00 10.38
CA THR A 122 11.33 -3.55 10.55
C THR A 122 12.27 -2.98 9.46
N PRO A 123 12.42 -1.64 9.35
CA PRO A 123 13.41 -1.03 8.46
C PRO A 123 14.85 -1.48 8.73
N GLU A 124 15.16 -1.83 9.99
CA GLU A 124 16.44 -2.35 10.47
C GLU A 124 16.56 -3.88 10.29
N GLU A 125 15.45 -4.61 10.42
CA GLU A 125 15.39 -6.07 10.30
C GLU A 125 14.83 -6.51 8.94
N ARG A 126 15.66 -6.37 7.89
CA ARG A 126 15.30 -6.70 6.51
C ARG A 126 15.56 -8.16 6.15
N ASN A 127 14.75 -8.72 5.24
CA ASN A 127 14.85 -10.10 4.76
C ASN A 127 14.75 -11.11 5.92
N ALA A 128 13.81 -10.85 6.82
CA ALA A 128 13.47 -11.76 7.91
C ALA A 128 12.96 -13.11 7.37
N LEU A 129 12.36 -13.10 6.17
CA LEU A 129 11.99 -14.28 5.38
C LEU A 129 12.25 -14.03 3.89
#